data_AF-A0A9P6C1F5-F1
#
_entry.id   AF-A0A9P6C1F5-F1
#
_cell.length_a   1.000
_cell.length_b   1.000
_cell.length_c   1.000
_cell.angle_alpha   90.00
_cell.angle_beta   90.00
_cell.angle_gamma   90.00
#
_symmetry.space_group_name_H-M   'P 1'
#
loop_
_entity.id
_entity.type
_entity.pdbx_description
1 polymer ?
#
loop_
_entity_poly.entity_id
_entity_poly.type
_entity_poly.pdbx_seq_one_letter_code
_entity_poly.pdbx_strand_id
1 'polypeptide(L)'
;MLSNSSHFTMHTSNCNFVEYHTAEGSGLKILRGASLPKAAYDSAARESALYSIPKTGHEDFVAEFVAWTHRGDVPVMRLNGPKSNLAQLCAEKSEENLAATFCFLRSHGTDDPSRFFTTLAGQLAIHIPPFAEILNAKLYHNPDLVLKSLKVQFEELIATPIKELLAKGVDLGPRRVIMVEGIDECVSAHARCEILCTILGSASALPFRWAIFSRLDSQAEAALKERGLITESCWSISHSVPNLPVREGEYFLRIEFIRYQGWIAMRWTPATCSPKIVTSTAVFFFNPTQQLE
;
A
#
# COMPACT_ATOMS: atom_id res chain seq x y z
N MET A 1 49.29 -29.19 -8.45
CA MET A 1 49.72 -29.68 -7.12
C MET A 1 49.71 -28.48 -6.21
N LEU A 2 48.76 -28.32 -5.29
CA LEU A 2 48.63 -29.10 -4.06
C LEU A 2 47.16 -29.44 -3.77
N SER A 3 46.89 -30.74 -3.69
CA SER A 3 45.76 -31.35 -2.99
C SER A 3 46.08 -31.48 -1.50
N ASN A 4 45.05 -31.48 -0.65
CA ASN A 4 45.07 -31.74 0.81
C ASN A 4 45.48 -30.58 1.74
N SER A 5 44.54 -29.67 1.99
CA SER A 5 44.46 -28.96 3.28
C SER A 5 43.16 -29.33 4.00
N SER A 6 43.21 -30.41 4.78
CA SER A 6 42.17 -30.82 5.72
C SER A 6 42.66 -30.56 7.15
N HIS A 7 42.76 -29.29 7.54
CA HIS A 7 42.77 -28.85 8.93
C HIS A 7 42.81 -27.32 8.98
N PHE A 8 41.67 -26.70 9.27
CA PHE A 8 41.65 -25.35 9.81
C PHE A 8 41.02 -25.43 11.20
N THR A 9 41.84 -25.24 12.23
CA THR A 9 41.37 -25.18 13.61
C THR A 9 41.14 -23.72 13.93
N MET A 10 39.87 -23.31 13.96
CA MET A 10 39.49 -21.96 14.34
C MET A 10 39.53 -21.89 15.87
N HIS A 11 40.50 -21.18 16.43
CA HIS A 11 40.51 -20.84 17.85
C HIS A 11 39.27 -19.99 18.13
N THR A 12 38.31 -20.53 18.88
CA THR A 12 37.16 -19.78 19.38
C THR A 12 37.64 -18.82 20.46
N SER A 13 38.09 -17.65 20.04
CA SER A 13 38.00 -16.44 20.88
C SER A 13 36.53 -16.26 21.22
N ASN A 14 36.20 -15.99 22.48
CA ASN A 14 34.84 -15.67 22.94
C ASN A 14 34.27 -14.49 22.13
N CYS A 15 33.65 -14.78 20.99
CA CYS A 15 32.71 -13.90 20.36
C CYS A 15 31.40 -14.12 21.10
N ASN A 16 31.11 -13.22 22.05
CA ASN A 16 29.74 -13.03 22.50
C ASN A 16 28.94 -12.61 21.26
N PHE A 17 28.35 -13.58 20.57
CA PHE A 17 27.20 -13.32 19.73
C PHE A 17 26.13 -12.80 20.70
N VAL A 18 25.98 -11.48 20.74
CA VAL A 18 24.71 -10.90 21.14
C VAL A 18 23.78 -11.25 19.98
N GLU A 19 23.19 -12.45 20.04
CA GLU A 19 21.96 -12.71 19.31
C GLU A 19 20.95 -11.69 19.82
N TYR A 20 20.71 -10.64 19.03
CA TYR A 20 19.48 -9.88 19.13
C TYR A 20 18.35 -10.84 18.71
N HIS A 21 17.98 -11.75 19.60
CA HIS A 21 16.70 -12.42 19.54
C HIS A 21 15.65 -11.34 19.70
N THR A 22 15.19 -10.75 18.59
CA THR A 22 13.79 -10.38 18.54
C THR A 22 13.04 -11.68 18.81
N ALA A 23 12.40 -11.77 19.96
CA ALA A 23 11.56 -12.89 20.32
C ALA A 23 10.33 -12.88 19.41
N GLU A 24 10.50 -13.18 18.11
CA GLU A 24 9.40 -13.51 17.22
C GLU A 24 8.79 -14.80 17.76
N GLY A 25 7.75 -14.63 18.59
CA GLY A 25 6.92 -15.74 19.01
C GLY A 25 6.32 -16.43 17.78
N SER A 26 5.99 -17.71 17.93
CA SER A 26 5.48 -18.56 16.84
C SER A 26 4.25 -17.98 16.15
N GLY A 27 3.41 -17.20 16.87
CA GLY A 27 2.28 -16.48 16.29
C GLY A 27 2.70 -15.41 15.29
N LEU A 28 3.69 -14.57 15.63
CA LEU A 28 4.17 -13.51 14.73
C LEU A 28 4.85 -14.09 13.48
N LYS A 29 5.47 -15.26 13.57
CA LYS A 29 6.01 -15.97 12.40
C LYS A 29 4.92 -16.37 11.41
N ILE A 30 3.74 -16.78 11.90
CA ILE A 30 2.57 -17.07 11.05
C ILE A 30 2.11 -15.79 10.34
N LEU A 31 2.01 -14.67 11.06
CA LEU A 31 1.64 -13.38 10.48
C LEU A 31 2.62 -12.98 9.37
N ARG A 32 3.92 -13.12 9.62
CA ARG A 32 4.98 -12.79 8.66
C ARG A 32 4.87 -13.61 7.38
N GLY A 33 4.57 -14.91 7.47
CA GLY A 33 4.33 -15.76 6.29
C GLY A 33 3.07 -15.38 5.50
N ALA A 34 2.06 -14.85 6.18
CA ALA A 34 0.81 -14.37 5.57
C ALA A 34 0.84 -12.88 5.17
N SER A 35 1.94 -12.18 5.41
CA SER A 35 2.11 -10.77 5.04
C SER A 35 2.67 -10.65 3.61
N LEU A 36 2.65 -9.42 3.09
CA LEU A 36 3.18 -9.07 1.77
C LEU A 36 4.12 -7.85 1.88
N PRO A 37 5.35 -8.01 2.40
CA PRO A 37 6.28 -6.89 2.61
C PRO A 37 6.56 -6.06 1.34
N LYS A 38 6.46 -6.68 0.16
CA LYS A 38 6.62 -5.97 -1.13
C LYS A 38 5.54 -4.90 -1.42
N ALA A 39 4.44 -4.89 -0.67
CA ALA A 39 3.38 -3.90 -0.80
C ALA A 39 3.64 -2.63 0.05
N ALA A 40 4.63 -2.64 0.95
CA ALA A 40 5.00 -1.47 1.74
C ALA A 40 5.64 -0.38 0.85
N TYR A 41 5.52 0.90 1.25
CA TYR A 41 6.04 2.04 0.47
C TYR A 41 7.57 2.05 0.32
N ASP A 42 8.26 1.55 1.34
CA ASP A 42 9.71 1.48 1.47
C ASP A 42 10.31 0.16 0.96
N SER A 43 9.50 -0.68 0.31
CA SER A 43 9.99 -1.94 -0.23
C SER A 43 10.96 -1.71 -1.39
N ALA A 44 12.10 -2.41 -1.38
CA ALA A 44 13.04 -2.47 -2.50
C ALA A 44 12.36 -2.88 -3.83
N ALA A 45 11.26 -3.64 -3.78
CA ALA A 45 10.47 -3.99 -4.97
C ALA A 45 9.88 -2.77 -5.70
N ARG A 46 9.82 -1.61 -5.03
CA ARG A 46 9.28 -0.36 -5.55
C ARG A 46 10.35 0.63 -5.97
N GLU A 47 11.61 0.44 -5.57
CA GLU A 47 12.70 1.40 -5.77
C GLU A 47 12.88 1.81 -7.24
N SER A 48 12.80 0.85 -8.16
CA SER A 48 12.86 1.10 -9.61
C SER A 48 11.73 2.00 -10.14
N ALA A 49 10.54 1.91 -9.55
CA ALA A 49 9.42 2.76 -9.93
C ALA A 49 9.62 4.21 -9.45
N LEU A 50 10.37 4.44 -8.36
CA LEU A 50 10.56 5.75 -7.74
C LEU A 50 11.45 6.70 -8.57
N TYR A 51 12.40 6.17 -9.34
CA TYR A 51 13.27 7.00 -10.18
C TYR A 51 12.55 7.61 -11.38
N SER A 52 11.39 7.07 -11.76
CA SER A 52 10.62 7.53 -12.93
C SER A 52 9.65 8.68 -12.61
N ILE A 53 9.65 9.17 -11.37
CA ILE A 53 8.64 10.05 -10.80
C ILE A 53 9.16 11.49 -10.77
N PRO A 54 8.59 12.43 -11.55
CA PRO A 54 8.85 13.85 -11.37
C PRO A 54 8.42 14.27 -9.95
N LYS A 55 9.36 14.78 -9.15
CA LYS A 55 9.13 15.18 -7.75
C LYS A 55 8.71 16.65 -7.59
N THR A 56 8.63 17.40 -8.68
CA THR A 56 8.40 18.85 -8.69
C THR A 56 6.92 19.19 -8.88
N GLY A 57 6.43 20.25 -8.23
CA GLY A 57 5.06 20.76 -8.42
C GLY A 57 3.99 20.18 -7.48
N HIS A 58 4.39 19.47 -6.42
CA HIS A 58 3.49 18.86 -5.44
C HIS A 58 3.67 19.39 -4.01
N GLU A 59 4.45 20.45 -3.83
CA GLU A 59 4.92 20.93 -2.52
C GLU A 59 3.77 21.34 -1.60
N ASP A 60 2.84 22.16 -2.10
CA ASP A 60 1.69 22.64 -1.32
C ASP A 60 0.80 21.47 -0.85
N PHE A 61 0.55 20.52 -1.75
CA PHE A 61 -0.26 19.34 -1.45
C PHE A 61 0.41 18.45 -0.40
N VAL A 62 1.72 18.21 -0.54
CA VAL A 62 2.47 17.41 0.42
C VAL A 62 2.52 18.12 1.78
N ALA A 63 2.67 19.44 1.81
CA ALA A 63 2.62 20.23 3.04
C ALA A 63 1.24 20.12 3.73
N GLU A 64 0.16 20.20 2.95
CA GLU A 64 -1.21 20.03 3.43
C GLU A 64 -1.44 18.61 3.98
N PHE A 65 -0.97 17.58 3.27
CA PHE A 65 -1.01 16.20 3.74
C PHE A 65 -0.27 16.03 5.07
N VAL A 66 0.97 16.52 5.15
CA VAL A 66 1.80 16.46 6.37
C VAL A 66 1.07 17.16 7.53
N ALA A 67 0.50 18.34 7.30
CA ALA A 67 -0.27 19.06 8.33
C ALA A 67 -1.47 18.23 8.84
N TRP A 68 -2.20 17.58 7.93
CA TRP A 68 -3.31 16.69 8.29
C TRP A 68 -2.85 15.49 9.12
N THR A 69 -1.66 14.92 8.87
CA THR A 69 -1.17 13.78 9.67
C THR A 69 -1.04 14.11 11.16
N HIS A 70 -0.74 15.38 11.49
CA HIS A 70 -0.58 15.85 12.87
C HIS A 70 -1.87 16.39 13.49
N ARG A 71 -2.69 17.11 12.72
CA ARG A 71 -3.77 17.95 13.25
C ARG A 71 -5.14 17.73 12.61
N GLY A 72 -5.30 16.73 11.74
CA GLY A 72 -6.57 16.53 11.04
C GLY A 72 -7.75 16.31 11.99
N ASP A 73 -8.91 16.91 11.70
CA ASP A 73 -10.12 16.64 12.48
C ASP A 73 -10.88 15.42 11.95
N VAL A 74 -10.55 14.99 10.73
CA VAL A 74 -11.16 13.83 10.05
C VAL A 74 -10.25 12.60 10.11
N PRO A 75 -10.80 11.40 10.36
CA PRO A 75 -10.01 10.17 10.47
C PRO A 75 -9.68 9.56 9.09
N VAL A 76 -10.30 10.02 8.00
CA VAL A 76 -10.04 9.53 6.65
C VAL A 76 -9.84 10.69 5.68
N MET A 77 -8.70 10.67 4.98
CA MET A 77 -8.44 11.50 3.81
C MET A 77 -8.45 10.61 2.56
N ARG A 78 -9.25 10.99 1.57
CA ARG A 78 -9.21 10.44 0.22
C ARG A 78 -8.50 11.43 -0.70
N LEU A 79 -7.59 10.92 -1.52
CA LEU A 79 -6.84 11.71 -2.48
C LEU A 79 -7.09 11.17 -3.89
N ASN A 80 -7.60 12.03 -4.76
CA ASN A 80 -7.82 11.76 -6.18
C ASN A 80 -6.71 12.42 -7.00
N GLY A 81 -5.89 11.63 -7.71
CA GLY A 81 -4.78 12.15 -8.54
C GLY A 81 -3.79 11.07 -9.02
N PRO A 82 -2.71 11.44 -9.74
CA PRO A 82 -1.64 10.50 -10.11
C PRO A 82 -0.97 9.95 -8.84
N LYS A 83 -1.29 8.68 -8.54
CA LYS A 83 -1.20 8.11 -7.18
C LYS A 83 0.22 7.81 -6.74
N SER A 84 1.04 7.22 -7.61
CA SER A 84 2.33 6.64 -7.17
C SER A 84 3.36 7.68 -6.79
N ASN A 85 3.35 8.84 -7.44
CA ASN A 85 4.29 9.92 -7.16
C ASN A 85 3.94 10.63 -5.86
N LEU A 86 2.67 11.00 -5.72
CA LEU A 86 2.16 11.70 -4.55
C LEU A 86 2.15 10.81 -3.30
N ALA A 87 1.67 9.57 -3.42
CA ALA A 87 1.67 8.64 -2.29
C ALA A 87 3.10 8.39 -1.78
N GLN A 88 4.07 8.24 -2.67
CA GLN A 88 5.47 8.10 -2.26
C GLN A 88 5.98 9.34 -1.53
N LEU A 89 5.80 10.54 -2.12
CA LEU A 89 6.29 11.78 -1.51
C LEU A 89 5.64 12.05 -0.15
N CYS A 90 4.33 11.82 -0.04
CA CYS A 90 3.60 11.90 1.22
C CYS A 90 4.14 10.93 2.26
N ALA A 91 4.45 9.69 1.86
CA ALA A 91 5.01 8.69 2.75
C ALA A 91 6.41 9.08 3.24
N GLU A 92 7.31 9.46 2.33
CA GLU A 92 8.67 9.93 2.64
C GLU A 92 8.66 11.16 3.58
N LYS A 93 7.71 12.09 3.40
CA LYS A 93 7.62 13.30 4.24
C LYS A 93 6.90 13.08 5.57
N SER A 94 6.25 11.94 5.76
CA SER A 94 5.47 11.64 6.96
C SER A 94 5.92 10.35 7.67
N GLU A 95 7.12 9.85 7.37
CA GLU A 95 7.65 8.57 7.86
C GLU A 95 7.48 8.38 9.38
N GLU A 96 7.73 9.42 10.16
CA GLU A 96 7.60 9.39 11.63
C GLU A 96 6.17 9.23 12.13
N ASN A 97 5.18 9.53 11.29
CA ASN A 97 3.76 9.37 11.58
C ASN A 97 3.17 8.09 10.98
N LEU A 98 3.90 7.39 10.08
CA LEU A 98 3.42 6.18 9.41
C LEU A 98 3.43 4.99 10.34
N ALA A 99 2.24 4.42 10.54
CA ALA A 99 2.02 3.19 11.28
C ALA A 99 2.02 1.97 10.35
N ALA A 100 1.46 2.11 9.15
CA ALA A 100 1.48 1.06 8.14
C ALA A 100 1.18 1.62 6.74
N THR A 101 1.61 0.90 5.71
CA THR A 101 1.33 1.20 4.31
C THR A 101 0.99 -0.06 3.52
N PHE A 102 0.15 0.09 2.50
CA PHE A 102 -0.10 -0.97 1.53
C PHE A 102 -0.39 -0.36 0.15
N CYS A 103 0.27 -0.90 -0.87
CA CYS A 103 0.06 -0.49 -2.24
C CYS A 103 -0.40 -1.65 -3.12
N PHE A 104 -1.59 -1.48 -3.68
CA PHE A 104 -2.15 -2.36 -4.68
C PHE A 104 -1.60 -1.96 -6.05
N LEU A 105 -0.71 -2.79 -6.59
CA LEU A 105 -0.10 -2.62 -7.90
C LEU A 105 -0.17 -3.93 -8.66
N ARG A 106 -0.97 -3.96 -9.73
CA ARG A 106 -1.08 -5.16 -10.57
C ARG A 106 0.25 -5.52 -11.21
N SER A 107 1.04 -4.52 -11.62
CA SER A 107 2.36 -4.72 -12.22
C SER A 107 3.38 -5.37 -11.28
N HIS A 108 3.16 -5.31 -9.96
CA HIS A 108 4.04 -5.91 -8.94
C HIS A 108 3.38 -7.09 -8.23
N GLY A 109 2.21 -7.53 -8.69
CA GLY A 109 1.45 -8.64 -8.11
C GLY A 109 1.12 -8.42 -6.64
N THR A 110 0.72 -7.20 -6.29
CA THR A 110 0.21 -6.82 -4.96
C THR A 110 -1.28 -6.45 -5.01
N ASP A 111 -1.97 -6.85 -6.07
CA ASP A 111 -3.39 -6.61 -6.32
C ASP A 111 -4.34 -7.62 -5.64
N ASP A 112 -3.79 -8.70 -5.06
CA ASP A 112 -4.52 -9.66 -4.24
C ASP A 112 -4.81 -9.08 -2.83
N PRO A 113 -6.09 -8.95 -2.43
CA PRO A 113 -6.45 -8.40 -1.13
C PRO A 113 -6.22 -9.35 0.04
N SER A 114 -6.02 -10.67 -0.18
CA SER A 114 -6.00 -11.67 0.90
C SER A 114 -4.96 -11.40 2.00
N ARG A 115 -3.90 -10.66 1.67
CA ARG A 115 -2.81 -10.28 2.56
C ARG A 115 -2.87 -8.83 3.05
N PHE A 116 -3.94 -8.09 2.74
CA PHE A 116 -4.03 -6.67 3.05
C PHE A 116 -3.95 -6.41 4.55
N PHE A 117 -4.90 -6.94 5.33
CA PHE A 117 -4.95 -6.69 6.77
C PHE A 117 -3.86 -7.42 7.56
N THR A 118 -3.40 -8.58 7.10
CA THR A 118 -2.24 -9.28 7.72
C THR A 118 -0.96 -8.45 7.58
N THR A 119 -0.75 -7.82 6.43
CA THR A 119 0.41 -6.95 6.17
C THR A 119 0.37 -5.69 7.02
N LEU A 120 -0.81 -5.06 7.15
CA LEU A 120 -0.98 -3.89 8.02
C LEU A 120 -0.75 -4.26 9.50
N ALA A 121 -1.32 -5.38 9.97
CA ALA A 121 -1.11 -5.87 11.33
C ALA A 121 0.38 -6.16 11.62
N GLY A 122 1.10 -6.75 10.66
CA GLY A 122 2.54 -6.97 10.78
C GLY A 122 3.33 -5.68 10.96
N GLN A 123 3.02 -4.64 10.19
CA GLN A 123 3.66 -3.32 10.32
C GLN A 123 3.33 -2.63 11.65
N LEU A 124 2.07 -2.68 12.09
CA LEU A 124 1.67 -2.16 13.39
C LEU A 124 2.42 -2.85 14.56
N ALA A 125 2.63 -4.17 14.47
CA ALA A 125 3.36 -4.93 15.48
C ALA A 125 4.85 -4.53 15.59
N ILE A 126 5.45 -4.02 14.52
CA ILE A 126 6.83 -3.50 14.56
C ILE A 126 6.91 -2.23 15.40
N HIS A 127 5.88 -1.38 15.35
CA HIS A 127 5.90 -0.06 16.00
C HIS A 127 5.21 -0.01 17.36
N ILE A 128 4.37 -1.00 17.69
CA ILE A 128 3.58 -1.04 18.92
C ILE A 128 3.85 -2.37 19.64
N PRO A 129 4.89 -2.47 20.49
CA PRO A 129 5.26 -3.72 21.15
C PRO A 129 4.11 -4.39 21.95
N PRO A 130 3.28 -3.66 22.73
CA PRO A 130 2.13 -4.27 23.41
C PRO A 130 1.10 -4.89 22.46
N PHE A 131 0.96 -4.35 21.24
CA PHE A 131 0.08 -4.91 20.21
C PHE A 131 0.68 -6.19 19.62
N ALA A 132 2.00 -6.24 19.44
CA ALA A 132 2.70 -7.45 19.00
C ALA A 132 2.52 -8.63 19.97
N GLU A 133 2.52 -8.37 21.29
CA GLU A 133 2.27 -9.39 22.31
C GLU A 133 0.86 -10.00 22.19
N ILE A 134 -0.16 -9.14 22.06
CA ILE A 134 -1.56 -9.59 21.89
C ILE A 134 -1.69 -10.41 20.60
N LEU A 135 -1.12 -9.93 19.50
CA LEU A 135 -1.15 -10.63 18.22
C LEU A 135 -0.43 -11.97 18.27
N ASN A 136 0.73 -12.03 18.91
CA ASN A 136 1.47 -13.26 19.07
C ASN A 136 0.61 -14.32 19.79
N ALA A 137 -0.04 -13.94 20.89
CA ALA A 137 -0.92 -14.84 21.63
C ALA A 137 -2.11 -15.27 20.77
N LYS A 138 -2.81 -14.35 20.10
CA LYS A 138 -3.96 -14.69 19.24
C LYS A 138 -3.61 -15.67 18.14
N LEU A 139 -2.50 -15.44 17.43
CA LEU A 139 -2.07 -16.28 16.31
C LEU A 139 -1.46 -17.60 16.76
N TYR A 140 -0.88 -17.65 17.95
CA TYR A 140 -0.47 -18.92 18.56
C TYR A 140 -1.68 -19.83 18.81
N HIS A 141 -2.78 -19.28 19.31
CA HIS A 141 -3.99 -20.05 19.62
C HIS A 141 -4.84 -20.36 18.38
N ASN A 142 -4.91 -19.44 17.42
CA ASN A 142 -5.68 -19.60 16.19
C ASN A 142 -4.88 -19.15 14.96
N PRO A 143 -3.99 -20.02 14.43
CA PRO A 143 -3.19 -19.72 13.24
C PRO A 143 -4.02 -19.35 12.01
N ASP A 144 -5.22 -19.92 11.88
CA ASP A 144 -6.09 -19.75 10.71
C ASP A 144 -6.68 -18.35 10.59
N LEU A 145 -6.51 -17.47 11.58
CA LEU A 145 -6.95 -16.08 11.51
C LEU A 145 -6.42 -15.35 10.27
N VAL A 146 -5.20 -15.67 9.83
CA VAL A 146 -4.58 -15.08 8.63
C VAL A 146 -5.25 -15.54 7.33
N LEU A 147 -6.06 -16.59 7.37
CA LEU A 147 -6.77 -17.16 6.22
C LEU A 147 -8.28 -16.82 6.22
N LYS A 148 -8.76 -16.09 7.25
CA LYS A 148 -10.18 -15.71 7.33
C LYS A 148 -10.52 -14.59 6.34
N SER A 149 -11.81 -14.31 6.20
CA SER A 149 -12.33 -13.17 5.43
C SER A 149 -11.70 -11.85 5.89
N LEU A 150 -11.62 -10.86 4.99
CA LEU A 150 -11.04 -9.55 5.24
C LEU A 150 -11.63 -8.87 6.48
N LYS A 151 -12.96 -8.89 6.64
CA LYS A 151 -13.63 -8.37 7.84
C LYS A 151 -13.13 -9.03 9.13
N VAL A 152 -12.98 -10.35 9.14
CA VAL A 152 -12.48 -11.10 10.32
C VAL A 152 -11.01 -10.81 10.57
N GLN A 153 -10.18 -10.76 9.52
CA GLN A 153 -8.77 -10.36 9.65
C GLN A 153 -8.67 -8.97 10.29
N PHE A 154 -9.44 -7.99 9.81
CA PHE A 154 -9.44 -6.65 10.38
C PHE A 154 -9.86 -6.62 11.85
N GLU A 155 -10.99 -7.26 12.18
CA GLU A 155 -11.49 -7.23 13.56
C GLU A 155 -10.53 -7.95 14.51
N GLU A 156 -10.08 -9.15 14.15
CA GLU A 156 -9.28 -10.00 15.04
C GLU A 156 -7.82 -9.58 15.14
N LEU A 157 -7.24 -9.09 14.05
CA LEU A 157 -5.81 -8.75 13.95
C LEU A 157 -5.52 -7.26 14.10
N ILE A 158 -6.52 -6.38 14.04
CA ILE A 158 -6.30 -4.93 14.16
C ILE A 158 -7.24 -4.32 15.20
N ALA A 159 -8.56 -4.35 14.96
CA ALA A 159 -9.49 -3.56 15.74
C ALA A 159 -9.59 -4.02 17.20
N THR A 160 -9.82 -5.32 17.45
CA THR A 160 -9.94 -5.87 18.80
C THR A 160 -8.65 -5.68 19.61
N PRO A 161 -7.44 -6.04 19.11
CA PRO A 161 -6.20 -5.80 19.85
C PRO A 161 -5.97 -4.32 20.20
N ILE A 162 -6.27 -3.40 19.27
CA ILE A 162 -6.10 -1.96 19.52
C ILE A 162 -7.11 -1.45 20.56
N LYS A 163 -8.38 -1.87 20.47
CA LYS A 163 -9.40 -1.53 21.49
C LYS A 163 -9.00 -2.04 22.87
N GLU A 164 -8.42 -3.23 22.97
CA GLU A 164 -7.92 -3.79 24.22
C GLU A 164 -6.83 -2.92 24.85
N LEU A 165 -5.86 -2.45 24.04
CA LEU A 165 -4.80 -1.55 24.49
C LEU A 165 -5.36 -0.19 24.93
N LEU A 166 -6.29 0.38 24.17
CA LEU A 166 -6.95 1.63 24.53
C LEU A 166 -7.73 1.52 25.84
N ALA A 167 -8.44 0.42 26.05
CA ALA A 167 -9.16 0.16 27.31
C ALA A 167 -8.21 0.04 28.51
N LYS A 168 -6.97 -0.39 28.28
CA LYS A 168 -5.89 -0.44 29.28
C LYS A 168 -5.14 0.90 29.43
N GLY A 169 -5.51 1.94 28.69
CA GLY A 169 -4.85 3.24 28.72
C GLY A 169 -3.44 3.24 28.12
N VAL A 170 -3.12 2.28 27.26
CA VAL A 170 -1.80 2.18 26.62
C VAL A 170 -1.66 3.26 25.55
N ASP A 171 -0.59 4.04 25.62
CA ASP A 171 -0.19 4.94 24.54
C ASP A 171 0.38 4.13 23.37
N LEU A 172 -0.18 4.33 22.19
CA LEU A 172 0.24 3.66 20.96
C LEU A 172 1.37 4.44 20.23
N GLY A 173 1.90 5.52 20.80
CA GLY A 173 3.01 6.32 20.24
C GLY A 173 2.59 7.43 19.26
N PRO A 174 3.48 7.96 18.41
CA PRO A 174 3.13 9.03 17.47
C PRO A 174 2.61 8.50 16.11
N ARG A 175 2.96 7.26 15.76
CA ARG A 175 2.60 6.64 14.47
C ARG A 175 1.12 6.30 14.43
N ARG A 176 0.37 7.02 13.61
CA ARG A 176 -1.10 6.98 13.56
C ARG A 176 -1.64 6.88 12.13
N VAL A 177 -0.80 7.07 11.12
CA VAL A 177 -1.24 7.15 9.72
C VAL A 177 -1.11 5.78 9.05
N ILE A 178 -2.19 5.33 8.41
CA ILE A 178 -2.20 4.15 7.55
C ILE A 178 -2.47 4.60 6.11
N MET A 179 -1.53 4.34 5.21
CA MET A 179 -1.65 4.73 3.80
C MET A 179 -2.05 3.52 2.94
N VAL A 180 -3.06 3.72 2.09
CA VAL A 180 -3.52 2.74 1.11
C VAL A 180 -3.44 3.37 -0.27
N GLU A 181 -2.56 2.85 -1.12
CA GLU A 181 -2.39 3.31 -2.49
C GLU A 181 -2.98 2.30 -3.48
N GLY A 182 -3.64 2.80 -4.52
CA GLY A 182 -4.00 1.99 -5.67
C GLY A 182 -5.14 1.01 -5.41
N ILE A 183 -6.00 1.23 -4.40
CA ILE A 183 -7.09 0.31 -4.07
C ILE A 183 -8.02 -0.03 -5.25
N ASP A 184 -8.11 0.83 -6.28
CA ASP A 184 -8.79 0.54 -7.55
C ASP A 184 -8.09 -0.51 -8.44
N GLU A 185 -6.82 -0.80 -8.21
CA GLU A 185 -6.09 -1.91 -8.84
C GLU A 185 -6.36 -3.26 -8.18
N CYS A 186 -6.97 -3.29 -6.99
CA CYS A 186 -7.39 -4.52 -6.33
C CYS A 186 -8.21 -5.39 -7.29
N VAL A 187 -7.82 -6.66 -7.41
CA VAL A 187 -8.35 -7.61 -8.41
C VAL A 187 -9.83 -7.93 -8.20
N SER A 188 -10.33 -7.80 -6.97
CA SER A 188 -11.72 -8.09 -6.62
C SER A 188 -12.48 -6.82 -6.24
N ALA A 189 -13.47 -6.45 -7.04
CA ALA A 189 -14.36 -5.31 -6.76
C ALA A 189 -15.13 -5.50 -5.44
N HIS A 190 -15.53 -6.74 -5.13
CA HIS A 190 -16.19 -7.08 -3.87
C HIS A 190 -15.26 -6.82 -2.68
N ALA A 191 -14.03 -7.34 -2.74
CA ALA A 191 -13.04 -7.13 -1.68
C ALA A 191 -12.67 -5.65 -1.52
N ARG A 192 -12.57 -4.91 -2.63
CA ARG A 192 -12.36 -3.46 -2.62
C ARG A 192 -13.45 -2.73 -1.82
N CYS A 193 -14.72 -3.05 -2.09
CA CYS A 193 -15.84 -2.50 -1.35
C CYS A 193 -15.82 -2.91 0.12
N GLU A 194 -15.51 -4.17 0.42
CA GLU A 194 -15.39 -4.68 1.79
C GLU A 194 -14.30 -3.94 2.58
N ILE A 195 -13.11 -3.76 2.00
CA ILE A 195 -11.99 -3.02 2.60
C ILE A 195 -12.41 -1.57 2.90
N LEU A 196 -12.95 -0.86 1.91
CA LEU A 196 -13.38 0.52 2.08
C LEU A 196 -14.48 0.64 3.13
N CYS A 197 -15.49 -0.25 3.12
CA CYS A 197 -16.53 -0.25 4.12
C CYS A 197 -15.99 -0.49 5.53
N THR A 198 -15.03 -1.40 5.65
CA THR A 198 -14.40 -1.76 6.93
C THR A 198 -13.59 -0.59 7.49
N ILE A 199 -12.79 0.07 6.64
CA ILE A 199 -12.01 1.26 7.02
C ILE A 199 -12.95 2.39 7.46
N LEU A 200 -13.91 2.76 6.61
CA LEU A 200 -14.82 3.88 6.88
C LEU A 200 -15.70 3.65 8.11
N GLY A 201 -16.22 2.43 8.27
CA GLY A 201 -17.08 2.07 9.40
C GLY A 201 -16.35 1.98 10.75
N SER A 202 -15.02 1.92 10.76
CA SER A 202 -14.21 1.80 11.98
C SER A 202 -13.36 3.04 12.28
N ALA A 203 -13.32 4.01 11.37
CA ALA A 203 -12.40 5.16 11.41
C ALA A 203 -12.55 6.03 12.67
N SER A 204 -13.76 6.19 13.20
CA SER A 204 -14.00 6.95 14.44
C SER A 204 -13.77 6.15 15.72
N ALA A 205 -13.71 4.82 15.62
CA ALA A 205 -13.57 3.92 16.78
C ALA A 205 -12.11 3.52 17.05
N LEU A 206 -11.22 3.77 16.10
CA LEU A 206 -9.80 3.44 16.18
C LEU A 206 -8.96 4.71 16.09
N PRO A 207 -7.75 4.72 16.68
CA PRO A 207 -6.91 5.91 16.74
C PRO A 207 -6.09 6.09 15.46
N PHE A 208 -6.51 5.52 14.32
CA PHE A 208 -5.76 5.57 13.07
C PHE A 208 -6.38 6.57 12.09
N ARG A 209 -5.50 7.28 11.38
CA ARG A 209 -5.86 8.13 10.24
C ARG A 209 -5.58 7.39 8.95
N TRP A 210 -6.58 7.27 8.09
CA TRP A 210 -6.45 6.55 6.82
C TRP A 210 -6.27 7.52 5.67
N ALA A 211 -5.18 7.36 4.92
CA ALA A 211 -4.95 8.09 3.69
C ALA A 211 -5.14 7.15 2.49
N ILE A 212 -6.15 7.41 1.66
CA ILE A 212 -6.53 6.53 0.54
C ILE A 212 -6.24 7.24 -0.78
N PHE A 213 -5.19 6.80 -1.48
CA PHE A 213 -4.81 7.29 -2.81
C PHE A 213 -5.45 6.41 -3.87
N SER A 214 -6.50 6.90 -4.54
CA SER A 214 -7.31 6.05 -5.43
C SER A 214 -8.00 6.84 -6.54
N ARG A 215 -8.34 6.12 -7.61
CA ARG A 215 -9.33 6.57 -8.61
C ARG A 215 -10.55 5.69 -8.39
N LEU A 216 -11.41 6.00 -7.42
CA LEU A 216 -12.62 5.19 -7.27
C LEU A 216 -13.47 5.34 -8.52
N ASP A 217 -13.90 4.20 -9.07
CA ASP A 217 -14.90 4.17 -10.12
C ASP A 217 -16.29 4.54 -9.56
N SER A 218 -17.19 4.92 -10.47
CA SER A 218 -18.54 5.36 -10.11
C SER A 218 -19.35 4.31 -9.35
N GLN A 219 -19.05 3.03 -9.51
CA GLN A 219 -19.76 1.94 -8.84
C GLN A 219 -19.36 1.81 -7.37
N ALA A 220 -18.05 1.84 -7.08
CA ALA A 220 -17.56 1.84 -5.70
C ALA A 220 -18.05 3.08 -4.94
N GLU A 221 -18.06 4.25 -5.58
CA GLU A 221 -18.61 5.46 -4.97
C GLU A 221 -20.11 5.35 -4.68
N ALA A 222 -20.89 4.81 -5.62
CA ALA A 222 -22.33 4.63 -5.42
C ALA A 222 -22.62 3.68 -4.26
N ALA A 223 -21.93 2.54 -4.19
CA ALA A 223 -22.10 1.56 -3.12
C ALA A 223 -21.76 2.12 -1.73
N LEU A 224 -20.72 2.95 -1.64
CA LEU A 224 -20.34 3.59 -0.39
C LEU A 224 -21.29 4.73 0.01
N LYS A 225 -21.85 5.46 -0.96
CA LYS A 225 -22.90 6.46 -0.72
C LYS A 225 -24.20 5.83 -0.25
N GLU A 226 -24.63 4.73 -0.89
CA GLU A 226 -25.84 3.98 -0.50
C GLU A 226 -25.75 3.48 0.96
N ARG A 227 -24.55 3.09 1.39
CA ARG A 227 -24.27 2.68 2.77
C ARG A 227 -24.10 3.83 3.76
N GLY A 228 -24.21 5.08 3.32
CA GLY A 228 -23.98 6.28 4.13
C GLY A 228 -22.54 6.46 4.63
N LEU A 229 -21.58 5.72 4.04
CA LEU A 229 -20.18 5.71 4.46
C LEU A 229 -19.35 6.81 3.79
N ILE A 230 -19.78 7.29 2.63
CA ILE A 230 -19.32 8.57 2.08
C ILE A 230 -20.33 9.64 2.48
N THR A 231 -20.02 10.33 3.57
CA THR A 231 -20.62 11.60 4.02
C THR A 231 -19.47 12.55 4.42
N GLU A 232 -19.75 13.72 5.04
CA GLU A 232 -18.73 14.71 5.48
C GLU A 232 -17.57 14.13 6.35
N SER A 233 -17.66 12.87 6.78
CA SER A 233 -16.61 12.13 7.50
C SER A 233 -15.35 11.83 6.68
N CYS A 234 -15.43 11.88 5.35
CA CYS A 234 -14.27 11.74 4.45
C CYS A 234 -13.84 13.12 3.94
N TRP A 235 -12.62 13.52 4.24
CA TRP A 235 -12.04 14.69 3.58
C TRP A 235 -11.47 14.27 2.22
N SER A 236 -11.90 14.95 1.14
CA SER A 236 -11.47 14.63 -0.22
C SER A 236 -10.69 15.79 -0.80
N ILE A 237 -9.41 15.59 -1.10
CA ILE A 237 -8.61 16.52 -1.90
C ILE A 237 -8.54 15.98 -3.34
N SER A 238 -8.84 16.84 -4.30
CA SER A 238 -8.56 16.57 -5.71
C SER A 238 -7.41 17.45 -6.15
N HIS A 239 -6.32 16.84 -6.61
CA HIS A 239 -5.20 17.59 -7.17
C HIS A 239 -5.40 17.70 -8.68
N SER A 240 -5.73 18.90 -9.18
CA SER A 240 -5.61 19.20 -10.60
C SER A 240 -4.13 19.35 -10.91
N VAL A 241 -3.56 18.38 -11.64
CA VAL A 241 -2.23 18.55 -12.23
C VAL A 241 -2.28 19.83 -13.07
N PRO A 242 -1.48 20.87 -12.76
CA PRO A 242 -1.41 22.06 -13.62
C PRO A 242 -1.13 21.59 -15.05
N ASN A 243 -1.68 22.27 -16.07
CA ASN A 243 -1.35 21.99 -17.46
C ASN A 243 0.18 22.04 -17.62
N LEU A 244 0.83 20.88 -17.55
CA LEU A 244 2.27 20.76 -17.74
C LEU A 244 2.53 21.23 -19.18
N PRO A 245 3.54 22.09 -19.41
CA PRO A 245 3.92 22.45 -20.77
C PRO A 245 4.16 21.17 -21.56
N VAL A 246 3.68 21.12 -22.82
CA VAL A 246 3.53 19.91 -23.66
C VAL A 246 4.71 18.94 -23.61
N ARG A 247 5.93 19.42 -23.37
CA ARG A 247 7.14 18.60 -23.17
C ARG A 247 7.11 17.69 -21.93
N GLU A 248 6.52 18.12 -20.81
CA GLU A 248 6.38 17.32 -19.59
C GLU A 248 5.14 16.40 -19.64
N GLY A 249 4.08 16.84 -20.32
CA GLY A 249 2.94 15.98 -20.66
C GLY A 249 3.33 14.81 -21.57
N GLU A 250 4.30 14.99 -22.47
CA GLU A 250 4.89 13.91 -23.27
C GLU A 250 5.62 12.87 -22.41
N TYR A 251 6.32 13.25 -21.34
CA TYR A 251 6.91 12.27 -20.41
C TYR A 251 5.83 11.51 -19.63
N PHE A 252 4.78 12.19 -19.17
CA PHE A 252 3.66 11.55 -18.48
C PHE A 252 2.93 10.55 -19.37
N LEU A 253 2.59 10.95 -20.60
CA LEU A 253 2.00 10.07 -21.61
C LEU A 253 2.95 8.93 -21.96
N ARG A 254 4.26 9.17 -22.07
CA ARG A 254 5.25 8.11 -22.39
C ARG A 254 5.41 7.12 -21.23
N ILE A 255 5.28 7.52 -19.97
CA ILE A 255 5.29 6.63 -18.80
C ILE A 255 4.02 5.79 -18.72
N GLU A 256 2.84 6.39 -18.89
CA GLU A 256 1.57 5.65 -19.01
C GLU A 256 1.61 4.69 -20.21
N PHE A 257 2.18 5.12 -21.34
CA PHE A 257 2.34 4.29 -22.54
C PHE A 257 3.34 3.14 -22.32
N ILE A 258 4.43 3.33 -21.57
CA ILE A 258 5.35 2.25 -21.18
C ILE A 258 4.66 1.25 -20.24
N ARG A 259 3.87 1.74 -19.26
CA ARG A 259 3.03 0.87 -18.41
C ARG A 259 2.01 0.07 -19.24
N TYR A 260 1.41 0.67 -20.26
CA TYR A 260 0.47 0.02 -21.18
C TYR A 260 1.15 -0.96 -22.15
N GLN A 261 2.33 -0.64 -22.68
CA GLN A 261 3.08 -1.52 -23.60
C GLN A 261 3.67 -2.73 -22.89
N GLY A 262 4.13 -2.58 -21.63
CA GLY A 262 4.48 -3.72 -20.78
C GLY A 262 3.31 -4.68 -20.54
N TRP A 263 2.08 -4.16 -20.59
CA TRP A 263 0.84 -4.94 -20.51
C TRP A 263 0.57 -5.74 -21.80
N ILE A 264 0.85 -5.18 -22.98
CA ILE A 264 0.67 -5.86 -24.28
C ILE A 264 1.75 -6.92 -24.52
N ALA A 265 2.99 -6.66 -24.10
CA ALA A 265 4.11 -7.57 -24.29
C ALA A 265 3.97 -8.90 -23.51
N MET A 266 3.25 -8.93 -22.38
CA MET A 266 3.05 -10.16 -21.60
C MET A 266 1.97 -11.10 -22.18
N ARG A 267 1.24 -10.71 -23.23
CA ARG A 267 0.12 -11.50 -23.79
C ARG A 267 0.38 -12.09 -25.18
N TRP A 268 1.55 -11.84 -25.77
CA TRP A 268 1.92 -12.35 -27.08
C TRP A 268 3.08 -13.35 -27.00
N THR A 269 2.79 -14.63 -27.21
CA THR A 269 3.81 -15.62 -27.55
C THR A 269 4.09 -15.54 -29.05
N PRO A 270 5.37 -15.61 -29.49
CA PRO A 270 5.74 -15.33 -30.88
C PRO A 270 5.51 -16.58 -31.74
N ALA A 271 4.34 -16.67 -32.36
CA ALA A 271 4.17 -17.49 -33.55
C ALA A 271 3.84 -16.56 -34.72
N THR A 272 4.83 -16.42 -35.61
CA THR A 272 4.76 -15.85 -36.96
C THR A 272 4.44 -14.35 -37.08
N CYS A 273 5.48 -13.51 -37.13
CA CYS A 273 5.71 -12.53 -38.22
C CYS A 273 6.97 -11.67 -37.98
N SER A 274 7.70 -11.40 -39.06
CA SER A 274 8.99 -10.70 -39.16
C SER A 274 8.98 -9.21 -38.75
N PRO A 275 10.13 -8.63 -38.34
CA PRO A 275 10.19 -7.29 -37.78
C PRO A 275 10.15 -6.22 -38.89
N LYS A 276 9.08 -5.44 -38.94
CA LYS A 276 9.13 -4.08 -39.47
C LYS A 276 8.75 -3.13 -38.36
N ILE A 277 9.77 -2.61 -37.69
CA ILE A 277 9.67 -1.46 -36.81
C ILE A 277 9.26 -0.29 -37.69
N VAL A 278 8.00 0.13 -37.60
CA VAL A 278 7.54 1.41 -38.12
C VAL A 278 7.51 2.36 -36.94
N THR A 279 8.55 3.18 -36.83
CA THR A 279 8.47 4.45 -36.10
C THR A 279 7.48 5.35 -36.81
N SER A 280 6.23 5.37 -36.37
CA SER A 280 5.28 6.41 -36.72
C SER A 280 4.47 6.79 -35.50
N THR A 281 4.61 8.05 -35.10
CA THR A 281 3.82 8.74 -34.09
C THR A 281 2.38 8.83 -34.59
N ALA A 282 1.56 7.83 -34.26
CA ALA A 282 0.11 7.88 -34.48
C ALA A 282 -0.57 8.38 -33.19
N VAL A 283 -0.88 9.67 -33.16
CA VAL A 283 -1.78 10.26 -32.15
C VAL A 283 -3.20 9.89 -32.57
N PHE A 284 -3.83 8.95 -31.86
CA PHE A 284 -5.26 8.69 -32.02
C PHE A 284 -6.05 9.70 -31.21
N PHE A 285 -6.70 10.65 -31.88
CA PHE A 285 -7.76 11.46 -31.28
C PHE A 285 -9.06 10.67 -31.33
N PHE A 286 -9.56 10.23 -30.17
CA PHE A 286 -10.92 9.74 -30.05
C PHE A 286 -11.85 10.94 -29.87
N ASN A 287 -12.66 11.24 -30.88
CA ASN A 287 -13.68 12.29 -30.83
C ASN A 287 -15.04 11.62 -30.52
N PRO A 288 -15.62 11.77 -29.31
CA PRO A 288 -16.89 11.16 -28.96
C PRO A 288 -18.03 12.08 -29.36
N THR A 289 -18.27 12.27 -30.65
CA THR A 289 -19.56 12.77 -31.15
C THR A 289 -19.76 12.33 -32.60
N GLN A 290 -20.41 11.18 -32.76
CA GLN A 290 -21.33 10.97 -33.89
C GLN A 290 -22.36 9.94 -33.46
N GLN A 291 -23.61 10.42 -33.37
CA GLN A 291 -24.80 9.61 -33.20
C GLN A 291 -24.98 8.73 -34.45
N LEU A 292 -25.42 7.50 -34.20
CA LEU A 292 -25.87 6.54 -35.20
C LEU A 292 -27.17 7.04 -35.86
N GLU A 293 -27.16 7.17 -37.18
CA GLU A 293 -28.25 6.72 -38.04
C GLU A 293 -27.73 5.56 -38.90
#